data_AF-A0A6A6EQ53-F1
#
_entry.id   AF-A0A6A6EQ53-F1
#
_cell.length_a   1.000
_cell.length_b   1.000
_cell.length_c   1.000
_cell.angle_alpha   90.00
_cell.angle_beta   90.00
_cell.angle_gamma   90.00
#
_symmetry.space_group_name_H-M   'P 1'
#
loop_
_entity.id
_entity.type
_entity.pdbx_description
1 polymer ?
#
loop_
_entity_poly.entity_id
_entity_poly.type
_entity_poly.pdbx_seq_one_letter_code
_entity_poly.pdbx_strand_id
1 'polypeptide(L)'
;WLADTGANMHIVNDIKWFMKGTFRSFNVNINTADGSTTLEVKGGGVVQLVLKSPDGFPVTVSLSEVAYAPQGKCNLFSGGMFAQKAKLTGVYNDQYMTWINNQGHKIGYATFENGLYHLGAEKALNPFESGEVVAATVNFDDPVWKWHRRLGHLRFQNMLNLLDSSTGMEITAAQIRAKLKVICP
;
A
#
# COMPACT_ATOMS: atom_id res chain seq x y z
N TRP A 1 -12.31 6.14 0.86
CA TRP A 1 -10.94 5.68 0.58
C TRP A 1 -10.81 5.56 -0.92
N LEU A 2 -9.65 5.85 -1.51
CA LEU A 2 -9.40 5.57 -2.93
C LEU A 2 -8.64 4.25 -3.06
N ALA A 3 -9.17 3.31 -3.84
CA ALA A 3 -8.44 2.11 -4.20
C ALA A 3 -7.50 2.42 -5.36
N ASP A 4 -6.22 2.14 -5.14
CA ASP A 4 -5.16 2.50 -6.08
C ASP A 4 -4.23 1.29 -6.27
N THR A 5 -4.09 0.84 -7.53
CA THR A 5 -3.19 -0.25 -7.90
C THR A 5 -1.75 0.23 -8.08
N GLY A 6 -1.53 1.54 -8.28
CA GLY A 6 -0.21 2.17 -8.33
C GLY A 6 0.35 2.48 -6.94
N ALA A 7 -0.49 2.56 -5.91
CA ALA A 7 -0.04 2.66 -4.53
C ALA A 7 0.56 1.34 -4.05
N ASN A 8 1.69 1.41 -3.35
CA ASN A 8 2.39 0.28 -2.73
C ASN A 8 2.25 0.24 -1.20
N MET A 9 1.73 1.31 -0.59
CA MET A 9 1.37 1.39 0.82
C MET A 9 -0.07 1.87 1.01
N HIS A 10 -0.68 1.47 2.12
CA HIS A 10 -1.92 2.09 2.59
C HIS A 10 -1.58 3.42 3.27
N ILE A 11 -2.36 4.47 3.00
CA ILE A 11 -2.16 5.79 3.61
C ILE A 11 -3.47 6.26 4.22
N VAL A 12 -3.41 6.77 5.45
CA VAL A 12 -4.52 7.46 6.11
C VAL A 12 -4.13 8.88 6.49
N ASN A 13 -5.08 9.80 6.40
CA ASN A 13 -4.88 11.20 6.76
C ASN A 13 -5.36 11.58 8.16
N ASP A 14 -5.97 10.63 8.88
CA ASP A 14 -6.51 10.86 10.21
C ASP A 14 -6.02 9.76 11.16
N ILE A 15 -5.41 10.15 12.27
CA ILE A 15 -4.88 9.22 13.27
C ILE A 15 -5.97 8.34 13.88
N LYS A 16 -7.25 8.76 13.81
CA LYS A 16 -8.38 7.97 14.32
C LYS A 16 -8.53 6.63 13.63
N TRP A 17 -7.96 6.42 12.43
CA TRP A 17 -8.06 5.14 11.73
C TRP A 17 -7.29 4.01 12.43
N PHE A 18 -6.25 4.34 13.17
CA PHE A 18 -5.39 3.34 13.79
C PHE A 18 -6.07 2.63 14.97
N MET A 19 -5.73 1.35 15.12
CA MET A 19 -6.04 0.58 16.32
C MET A 19 -5.24 1.11 17.50
N LYS A 20 -5.88 1.18 18.67
CA LYS A 20 -5.26 1.63 19.91
C LYS A 20 -4.01 0.77 20.21
N GLY A 21 -2.91 1.43 20.58
CA GLY A 21 -1.65 0.74 20.92
C GLY A 21 -0.80 0.30 19.72
N THR A 22 -1.28 0.42 18.48
CA THR A 22 -0.51 -0.02 17.29
C THR A 22 0.27 1.11 16.61
N PHE A 23 -0.14 2.37 16.82
CA PHE A 23 0.48 3.51 16.19
C PHE A 23 1.89 3.78 16.73
N ARG A 24 2.84 3.94 15.82
CA ARG A 24 4.23 4.32 16.11
C ARG A 24 4.56 5.59 15.34
N SER A 25 5.00 6.61 16.07
CA SER A 25 5.43 7.88 15.49
C SER A 25 6.81 7.73 14.85
N PHE A 26 6.96 8.23 13.63
CA PHE A 26 8.22 8.39 12.92
C PHE A 26 8.02 9.44 11.81
N ASN A 27 9.08 10.08 11.34
CA ASN A 27 8.97 11.11 10.30
C ASN A 27 9.72 10.69 9.05
N VAL A 28 9.02 10.64 7.92
CA VAL A 28 9.55 10.35 6.59
C VAL A 28 8.86 11.24 5.57
N ASN A 29 9.60 11.75 4.59
CA ASN A 29 9.02 12.47 3.45
C ASN A 29 8.90 11.52 2.25
N ILE A 30 7.68 11.40 1.70
CA ILE A 30 7.42 10.71 0.45
C ILE A 30 7.28 11.76 -0.65
N ASN A 31 8.12 11.70 -1.68
CA ASN A 31 7.96 12.58 -2.85
C ASN A 31 6.67 12.20 -3.60
N THR A 32 5.83 13.18 -3.93
CA THR A 32 4.67 12.96 -4.80
C THR A 32 5.13 12.62 -6.23
N ALA A 33 4.23 12.04 -7.03
CA ALA A 33 4.52 11.55 -8.37
C ALA A 33 5.10 12.64 -9.31
N ASP A 34 4.80 13.91 -9.06
CA ASP A 34 5.30 15.07 -9.81
C ASP A 34 6.57 15.71 -9.22
N GLY A 35 7.07 15.20 -8.08
CA GLY A 35 8.26 15.69 -7.39
C GLY A 35 8.17 17.13 -6.86
N SER A 36 7.02 17.79 -7.01
CA SER A 36 6.82 19.20 -6.65
C SER A 36 6.50 19.36 -5.16
N THR A 37 5.98 18.31 -4.52
CA THR A 37 5.60 18.31 -3.12
C THR A 37 6.07 17.04 -2.39
N THR A 38 6.31 17.17 -1.10
CA THR A 38 6.59 16.03 -0.22
C THR A 38 5.38 15.77 0.66
N LEU A 39 4.86 14.54 0.59
CA LEU A 39 3.89 14.05 1.55
C LEU A 39 4.63 13.62 2.82
N GLU A 40 4.44 14.39 3.89
CA GLU A 40 5.01 14.11 5.20
C GLU A 40 4.25 12.96 5.89
N VAL A 41 4.93 11.82 6.08
CA VAL A 41 4.47 10.69 6.87
C VAL A 41 4.95 10.85 8.31
N LYS A 42 4.01 10.91 9.25
CA LYS A 42 4.24 11.14 10.69
C LYS A 42 4.13 9.89 11.56
N GLY A 43 3.99 8.74 10.94
CA GLY A 43 3.99 7.46 11.64
C GLY A 43 3.27 6.38 10.86
N GLY A 44 2.99 5.28 11.54
CA GLY A 44 2.23 4.19 10.97
C GLY A 44 1.80 3.16 12.00
N GLY A 45 0.97 2.21 11.57
CA GLY A 45 0.37 1.23 12.47
C GLY A 45 -0.64 0.34 11.74
N VAL A 46 -1.56 -0.24 12.50
CA VAL A 46 -2.60 -1.14 11.98
C VAL A 46 -3.93 -0.39 11.90
N VAL A 47 -4.62 -0.54 10.78
CA VAL A 47 -5.98 -0.04 10.58
C VAL A 47 -6.92 -1.22 10.35
N GLN A 48 -8.04 -1.25 11.06
CA GLN A 48 -9.08 -2.23 10.81
C GLN A 48 -10.28 -1.58 10.12
N LEU A 49 -10.63 -2.11 8.96
CA LEU A 49 -11.71 -1.62 8.12
C LEU A 49 -12.82 -2.65 8.03
N VAL A 50 -14.05 -2.17 7.96
CA VAL A 50 -15.20 -2.93 7.46
C VAL A 50 -15.38 -2.51 6.00
N LEU A 51 -15.11 -3.45 5.09
CA LEU A 51 -15.33 -3.26 3.67
C LEU A 51 -16.72 -3.77 3.30
N LYS A 52 -17.40 -3.05 2.42
CA LYS A 52 -18.67 -3.51 1.85
C LYS A 52 -18.38 -4.40 0.64
N SER A 53 -18.93 -5.62 0.63
CA SER A 53 -19.00 -6.41 -0.58
C SER A 53 -20.17 -5.91 -1.46
N PRO A 54 -20.18 -6.22 -2.78
CA PRO A 54 -21.30 -5.86 -3.65
C PRO A 54 -22.62 -6.47 -3.21
N ASP A 55 -22.51 -7.60 -2.51
CA ASP A 55 -23.63 -8.41 -2.05
C ASP A 55 -24.15 -7.89 -0.69
N GLY A 56 -23.61 -6.76 -0.21
CA GLY A 56 -24.02 -6.07 1.01
C GLY A 56 -23.44 -6.65 2.31
N PHE A 57 -22.69 -7.75 2.24
CA PHE A 57 -22.09 -8.36 3.43
C PHE A 57 -20.83 -7.59 3.85
N PRO A 58 -20.77 -7.10 5.10
CA PRO A 58 -19.59 -6.45 5.62
C PRO A 58 -18.47 -7.48 5.85
N VAL A 59 -17.26 -7.17 5.40
CA VAL A 59 -16.07 -7.97 5.64
C VAL A 59 -15.05 -7.13 6.40
N THR A 60 -14.67 -7.59 7.60
CA THR A 60 -13.65 -6.94 8.40
C THR A 60 -12.26 -7.36 7.92
N VAL A 61 -11.40 -6.38 7.61
CA VAL A 61 -10.02 -6.58 7.19
C VAL A 61 -9.06 -5.82 8.10
N SER A 62 -7.91 -6.41 8.36
CA SER A 62 -6.80 -5.77 9.07
C SER A 62 -5.72 -5.38 8.08
N LEU A 63 -5.45 -4.09 7.96
CA LEU A 63 -4.37 -3.55 7.14
C LEU A 63 -3.17 -3.31 8.06
N SER A 64 -2.10 -4.08 7.85
CA SER A 64 -0.81 -3.83 8.48
C SER A 64 -0.01 -2.79 7.70
N GLU A 65 0.91 -2.11 8.38
CA GLU A 65 1.87 -1.16 7.77
C GLU A 65 1.19 0.02 7.06
N VAL A 66 0.16 0.59 7.69
CA VAL A 66 -0.53 1.78 7.16
C VAL A 66 0.24 3.04 7.56
N ALA A 67 0.59 3.87 6.59
CA ALA A 67 1.27 5.14 6.81
C ALA A 67 0.27 6.24 7.21
N TYR A 68 0.67 7.09 8.15
CA TYR A 68 -0.08 8.27 8.56
C TYR A 68 0.48 9.52 7.89
N ALA A 69 -0.29 10.10 6.99
CA ALA A 69 0.06 11.33 6.29
C ALA A 69 -1.05 12.38 6.47
N PRO A 70 -0.99 13.20 7.53
CA PRO A 70 -2.09 14.11 7.89
C PRO A 70 -2.40 15.18 6.84
N GLN A 71 -1.43 15.52 6.00
CA GLN A 71 -1.61 16.47 4.90
C GLN A 71 -2.28 15.84 3.67
N GLY A 72 -2.50 14.52 3.68
CA GLY A 72 -3.15 13.80 2.59
C GLY A 72 -4.61 14.23 2.42
N LYS A 73 -5.03 14.46 1.17
CA LYS A 73 -6.42 14.86 0.86
C LYS A 73 -7.43 13.73 1.05
N CYS A 74 -6.98 12.49 1.02
CA CYS A 74 -7.81 11.31 1.19
C CYS A 74 -6.99 10.13 1.71
N ASN A 75 -7.68 9.08 2.13
CA ASN A 75 -7.04 7.79 2.42
C ASN A 75 -6.83 7.00 1.12
N LEU A 76 -5.66 6.37 1.00
CA LEU A 76 -5.30 5.50 -0.11
C LEU A 76 -5.27 4.04 0.34
N PHE A 77 -5.92 3.19 -0.43
CA PHE A 77 -5.93 1.75 -0.28
C PHE A 77 -5.10 1.12 -1.40
N SER A 78 -3.88 0.67 -1.08
CA SER A 78 -3.07 -0.11 -2.04
C SER A 78 -3.76 -1.43 -2.38
N GLY A 79 -4.40 -1.46 -3.55
CA GLY A 79 -5.12 -2.64 -4.04
C GLY A 79 -4.18 -3.79 -4.37
N GLY A 80 -3.01 -3.48 -4.91
CA GLY A 80 -1.97 -4.46 -5.22
C GLY A 80 -1.36 -5.10 -3.97
N MET A 81 -1.00 -4.29 -2.96
CA MET A 81 -0.45 -4.81 -1.70
C MET A 81 -1.49 -5.64 -0.96
N PHE A 82 -2.75 -5.19 -0.92
CA PHE A 82 -3.83 -5.94 -0.29
C PHE A 82 -4.01 -7.32 -0.95
N ALA A 83 -4.09 -7.35 -2.29
CA ALA A 83 -4.20 -8.60 -3.04
C ALA A 83 -3.04 -9.56 -2.74
N GLN A 84 -1.81 -9.04 -2.74
CA GLN A 84 -0.61 -9.84 -2.49
C GLN A 84 -0.59 -10.41 -1.07
N LYS A 85 -0.76 -9.57 -0.04
CA LYS A 85 -0.67 -9.97 1.37
C LYS A 85 -1.79 -10.92 1.77
N ALA A 86 -3.01 -10.66 1.32
CA ALA A 86 -4.18 -11.50 1.63
C ALA A 86 -4.37 -12.67 0.65
N LYS A 87 -3.46 -12.87 -0.32
CA LYS A 87 -3.54 -13.91 -1.36
C LYS A 87 -4.86 -13.89 -2.12
N LEU A 88 -5.28 -12.70 -2.53
CA LEU A 88 -6.52 -12.46 -3.28
C LEU A 88 -6.20 -12.18 -4.75
N THR A 89 -7.18 -12.42 -5.61
CA THR A 89 -7.17 -11.98 -7.00
C THR A 89 -7.84 -10.63 -7.10
N GLY A 90 -7.11 -9.61 -7.56
CA GLY A 90 -7.66 -8.30 -7.88
C GLY A 90 -8.29 -8.30 -9.27
N VAL A 91 -9.51 -7.77 -9.39
CA VAL A 91 -10.23 -7.58 -10.66
C VAL A 91 -10.62 -6.10 -10.75
N TYR A 92 -10.34 -5.48 -11.90
CA TYR A 92 -10.74 -4.09 -12.15
C TYR A 92 -11.19 -3.90 -13.60
N ASN A 93 -12.09 -2.95 -13.81
CA ASN A 93 -12.57 -2.49 -15.11
C ASN A 93 -13.05 -1.04 -14.99
N ASP A 94 -13.62 -0.49 -16.06
CA ASP A 94 -14.18 0.86 -16.13
C ASP A 94 -15.41 1.12 -15.23
N GLN A 95 -15.83 0.14 -14.44
CA GLN A 95 -16.96 0.24 -13.50
C GLN A 95 -16.55 0.03 -12.05
N TYR A 96 -15.61 -0.86 -11.76
CA TYR A 96 -15.28 -1.22 -10.39
C TYR A 96 -13.90 -1.86 -10.22
N MET A 97 -13.47 -1.93 -8.96
CA MET A 97 -12.36 -2.75 -8.49
C MET A 97 -12.82 -3.63 -7.32
N THR A 98 -12.43 -4.91 -7.33
CA THR A 98 -12.78 -5.89 -6.29
C THR A 98 -11.63 -6.85 -6.03
N TRP A 99 -11.65 -7.51 -4.86
CA TRP A 99 -10.70 -8.56 -4.50
C TRP A 99 -11.42 -9.85 -4.15
N ILE A 100 -10.98 -10.95 -4.75
CA ILE A 100 -11.66 -12.24 -4.69
C ILE A 100 -10.73 -13.26 -4.03
N ASN A 101 -11.22 -13.99 -3.03
CA ASN A 101 -10.45 -15.08 -2.42
C ASN A 101 -10.49 -16.37 -3.28
N ASN A 102 -9.78 -17.40 -2.85
CA ASN A 102 -9.73 -18.70 -3.56
C ASN A 102 -11.08 -19.45 -3.60
N GLN A 103 -12.07 -19.04 -2.81
CA GLN A 103 -13.43 -19.60 -2.79
C GLN A 103 -14.40 -18.80 -3.69
N GLY A 104 -13.93 -17.73 -4.34
CA GLY A 104 -14.78 -16.86 -5.16
C GLY A 104 -15.50 -15.77 -4.38
N HIS A 105 -15.28 -15.63 -3.06
CA HIS A 105 -15.90 -14.59 -2.26
C HIS A 105 -15.22 -13.24 -2.47
N LYS A 106 -16.03 -12.20 -2.67
CA LYS A 106 -15.58 -10.81 -2.80
C LYS A 106 -15.35 -10.20 -1.41
N ILE A 107 -14.15 -9.70 -1.19
CA ILE A 107 -13.70 -9.17 0.13
C ILE A 107 -13.96 -7.67 0.26
N GLY A 108 -14.02 -6.94 -0.86
CA GLY A 108 -14.30 -5.51 -0.87
C GLY A 108 -14.59 -5.03 -2.28
N TYR A 109 -15.24 -3.88 -2.38
CA TYR A 109 -15.69 -3.30 -3.65
C TYR A 109 -15.50 -1.79 -3.69
N ALA A 110 -14.88 -1.32 -4.77
CA ALA A 110 -14.72 0.10 -5.06
C ALA A 110 -15.41 0.43 -6.38
N THR A 111 -16.24 1.47 -6.38
CA THR A 111 -16.96 1.95 -7.57
C THR A 111 -16.09 2.94 -8.34
N PHE A 112 -16.08 2.85 -9.67
CA PHE A 112 -15.38 3.82 -10.50
C PHE A 112 -16.24 5.08 -10.72
N GLU A 113 -15.81 6.21 -10.16
CA GLU A 113 -16.49 7.50 -10.25
C GLU A 113 -15.46 8.61 -10.46
N ASN A 114 -15.72 9.54 -11.38
CA ASN A 114 -14.85 10.70 -11.65
C ASN A 114 -13.37 10.33 -11.92
N GLY A 115 -13.13 9.20 -12.59
CA GLY A 115 -11.78 8.75 -12.94
C GLY A 115 -11.03 8.01 -11.83
N LEU A 116 -11.67 7.73 -10.69
CA LEU A 116 -11.05 7.11 -9.51
C LEU A 116 -11.90 5.96 -8.97
N TYR A 117 -11.28 5.00 -8.28
CA TYR A 117 -11.99 3.92 -7.62
C TYR A 117 -12.28 4.27 -6.16
N HIS A 118 -13.55 4.53 -5.85
CA HIS A 118 -14.02 4.89 -4.53
C HIS A 118 -14.36 3.64 -3.71
N LEU A 119 -13.53 3.32 -2.72
CA LEU A 119 -13.73 2.20 -1.81
C LEU A 119 -14.63 2.60 -0.64
N GLY A 120 -15.75 1.88 -0.51
CA GLY A 120 -16.64 1.93 0.65
C GLY A 120 -16.01 1.22 1.84
N ALA A 121 -15.41 1.98 2.75
CA ALA A 121 -14.74 1.46 3.94
C ALA A 121 -15.13 2.26 5.18
N GLU A 122 -15.50 1.54 6.24
CA GLU A 122 -15.84 2.09 7.55
C GLU A 122 -14.83 1.61 8.59
N LYS A 123 -14.64 2.37 9.68
CA LYS A 123 -13.76 1.94 10.77
C LYS A 123 -14.47 0.83 11.56
N ALA A 124 -13.78 -0.26 11.87
CA ALA A 124 -14.34 -1.30 12.73
C ALA A 124 -14.56 -0.79 14.16
N LEU A 125 -15.75 -1.05 14.72
CA LEU A 125 -16.14 -0.63 16.07
C LEU A 125 -15.55 -1.54 17.16
N ASN A 126 -15.33 -2.82 16.86
CA ASN A 126 -14.81 -3.84 17.79
C ASN A 126 -13.54 -4.49 17.19
N PRO A 127 -12.34 -3.93 17.45
CA PRO A 127 -11.12 -4.43 16.87
C PRO A 127 -10.71 -5.80 17.40
N PHE A 128 -10.58 -6.79 16.51
CA PHE A 128 -9.84 -8.02 16.83
C PHE A 128 -8.34 -7.72 17.00
N GLU A 129 -7.72 -8.17 18.10
CA GLU A 129 -6.28 -8.04 18.30
C GLU A 129 -5.53 -9.04 17.40
N SER A 130 -4.94 -8.56 16.29
CA SER A 130 -3.99 -9.33 15.50
C SER A 130 -2.55 -8.99 15.92
N GLY A 131 -1.80 -10.00 16.35
CA GLY A 131 -0.43 -9.88 16.86
C GLY A 131 0.64 -9.43 15.85
N GLU A 132 1.72 -8.92 16.43
CA GLU A 132 3.01 -8.43 15.88
C GLU A 132 3.01 -7.56 14.61
N VAL A 133 3.32 -6.28 14.82
CA VAL A 133 3.57 -5.26 13.80
C VAL A 133 5.08 -5.07 13.65
N VAL A 134 5.66 -5.56 12.55
CA VAL A 134 7.02 -5.20 12.14
C VAL A 134 6.90 -4.04 11.16
N ALA A 135 6.97 -2.81 11.67
CA ALA A 135 7.18 -1.65 10.81
C ALA A 135 8.61 -1.76 10.25
N ALA A 136 8.75 -2.12 8.98
CA ALA A 136 10.05 -2.03 8.32
C ALA A 136 10.41 -0.55 8.18
N THR A 137 11.36 -0.08 8.98
CA THR A 137 12.03 1.21 8.77
C THR A 137 12.74 1.15 7.43
N VAL A 138 12.11 1.68 6.38
CA VAL A 138 12.77 1.77 5.09
C VAL A 138 13.55 3.08 5.04
N ASN A 139 14.85 2.95 4.84
CA ASN A 139 15.70 4.04 4.41
C ASN A 139 15.36 4.40 2.95
N PHE A 140 14.63 5.50 2.75
CA PHE A 140 14.20 5.95 1.42
C PHE A 140 15.33 6.55 0.56
N ASP A 141 16.47 6.88 1.17
CA ASP A 141 17.70 7.32 0.49
C ASP A 141 18.54 6.16 -0.06
N ASP A 142 18.11 4.91 0.16
CA ASP A 142 18.76 3.74 -0.42
C ASP A 142 18.73 3.84 -1.96
N PRO A 143 19.89 3.72 -2.62
CA PRO A 143 19.99 3.91 -4.06
C PRO A 143 19.20 2.87 -4.86
N VAL A 144 18.98 1.66 -4.32
CA VAL A 144 18.14 0.64 -4.96
C VAL A 144 16.68 1.06 -4.93
N TRP A 145 16.19 1.58 -3.80
CA TRP A 145 14.83 2.10 -3.69
C TRP A 145 14.60 3.31 -4.63
N LYS A 146 15.63 4.15 -4.83
CA LYS A 146 15.58 5.26 -5.78
C LYS A 146 15.41 4.78 -7.23
N TRP A 147 16.19 3.79 -7.66
CA TRP A 147 16.06 3.22 -9.01
C TRP A 147 14.78 2.42 -9.20
N HIS A 148 14.35 1.66 -8.19
CA HIS A 148 13.07 0.95 -8.20
C HIS A 148 11.90 1.90 -8.53
N ARG A 149 11.88 3.09 -7.91
CA ARG A 149 10.87 4.14 -8.20
C ARG A 149 11.04 4.77 -9.59
N ARG A 150 12.28 5.11 -9.99
CA ARG A 150 12.56 5.65 -11.34
C ARG A 150 12.09 4.73 -12.47
N LEU A 151 12.13 3.42 -12.21
CA LEU A 151 11.71 2.38 -13.14
C LEU A 151 10.22 1.99 -12.99
N GLY A 152 9.42 2.79 -12.29
CA GLY A 152 7.98 2.56 -12.15
C GLY A 152 7.65 1.34 -11.27
N HIS A 153 8.33 1.20 -10.14
CA HIS A 153 8.18 0.07 -9.22
C HIS A 153 8.49 -1.30 -9.84
N LEU A 154 9.46 -1.32 -10.77
CA LEU A 154 9.93 -2.54 -11.40
C LEU A 154 10.38 -3.56 -10.34
N ARG A 155 9.82 -4.78 -10.38
CA ARG A 155 10.20 -5.86 -9.45
C ARG A 155 11.72 -6.00 -9.37
N PHE A 156 12.27 -6.24 -8.17
CA PHE A 156 13.71 -6.37 -7.99
C PHE A 156 14.37 -7.44 -8.86
N GLN A 157 13.67 -8.55 -9.11
CA GLN A 157 14.15 -9.56 -10.04
C GLN A 157 14.29 -9.01 -11.48
N ASN A 158 13.37 -8.17 -11.91
CA ASN A 158 13.43 -7.54 -13.22
C ASN A 158 14.46 -6.41 -13.26
N MET A 159 14.70 -5.72 -12.13
CA MET A 159 15.81 -4.77 -12.01
C MET A 159 17.18 -5.44 -12.14
N LEU A 160 17.35 -6.68 -11.64
CA LEU A 160 18.58 -7.45 -11.88
C LEU A 160 18.80 -7.70 -13.38
N ASN A 161 17.76 -8.17 -14.08
CA ASN A 161 17.85 -8.42 -15.53
C ASN A 161 18.13 -7.12 -16.30
N LEU A 162 17.55 -6.00 -15.87
CA LEU A 162 17.78 -4.69 -16.48
C LEU A 162 19.21 -4.19 -16.23
N LEU A 163 19.77 -4.43 -15.03
CA LEU A 163 21.14 -4.05 -14.70
C LEU A 163 22.16 -4.72 -15.64
N ASP A 164 21.92 -5.98 -16.02
CA ASP A 164 22.77 -6.72 -16.95
C ASP A 164 22.71 -6.17 -18.40
N SER A 165 21.66 -5.41 -18.71
CA SER A 165 21.32 -4.97 -20.07
C SER A 165 21.35 -3.44 -20.26
N SER A 166 21.77 -2.69 -19.23
CA SER A 166 21.73 -1.23 -19.23
C SER A 166 23.02 -0.62 -18.69
N THR A 167 23.28 0.63 -19.06
CA THR A 167 24.38 1.44 -18.51
C THR A 167 23.79 2.66 -17.80
N GLY A 168 24.52 3.21 -16.83
CA GLY A 168 24.09 4.41 -16.09
C GLY A 168 23.26 4.16 -14.83
N MET A 169 22.97 2.90 -14.48
CA MET A 169 22.40 2.55 -13.18
C MET A 169 23.51 2.51 -12.11
N GLU A 170 23.59 3.53 -11.26
CA GLU A 170 24.54 3.63 -10.14
C GLU A 170 24.18 2.70 -8.94
N ILE A 171 23.85 1.44 -9.22
CA ILE A 171 23.56 0.40 -8.23
C ILE A 171 24.12 -0.94 -8.66
N THR A 172 24.39 -1.82 -7.69
CA THR A 172 25.00 -3.14 -7.92
C THR A 172 23.99 -4.27 -7.76
N ALA A 173 24.28 -5.41 -8.39
CA ALA A 173 23.47 -6.62 -8.23
C ALA A 173 23.39 -7.08 -6.75
N ALA A 174 24.47 -6.91 -5.97
CA ALA A 174 24.48 -7.24 -4.54
C ALA A 174 23.49 -6.38 -3.75
N GLN A 175 23.44 -5.07 -4.01
CA GLN A 175 22.50 -4.16 -3.38
C GLN A 175 21.04 -4.52 -3.74
N ILE A 176 20.76 -4.88 -5.00
CA ILE A 176 19.40 -5.31 -5.42
C ILE A 176 19.01 -6.65 -4.76
N ARG A 177 19.94 -7.62 -4.71
CA ARG A 177 19.69 -8.94 -4.08
C ARG A 177 19.33 -8.80 -2.60
N ALA A 178 19.93 -7.84 -1.89
CA ALA A 178 19.58 -7.55 -0.50
C ALA A 178 18.11 -7.09 -0.32
N LYS A 179 17.43 -6.69 -1.39
CA LYS A 179 16.02 -6.25 -1.37
C LYS A 179 15.02 -7.29 -1.91
N LEU A 180 15.45 -8.44 -2.43
CA LEU A 180 14.56 -9.43 -3.07
C LEU A 180 13.43 -9.96 -2.17
N LYS A 181 13.66 -9.97 -0.85
CA LYS A 181 12.66 -10.39 0.15
C LYS A 181 12.02 -9.21 0.89
N VAL A 182 12.43 -7.98 0.55
CA VAL A 182 11.94 -6.77 1.20
C VAL A 182 10.74 -6.28 0.41
N ILE A 183 9.64 -6.00 1.12
CA ILE A 183 8.43 -5.43 0.52
C ILE A 183 8.76 -3.99 0.10
N CYS A 184 8.26 -3.57 -1.06
CA CYS A 184 8.36 -2.19 -1.47
C CYS A 184 7.64 -1.30 -0.44
N PRO A 185 8.33 -0.33 0.18
CA PRO A 185 7.71 0.64 1.06
C PRO A 185 6.82 1.56 0.24
#